data_AF-A0A284VIE1-F1
#
_entry.id   AF-A0A284VIE1-F1
#
_cell.length_a   1.000
_cell.length_b   1.000
_cell.length_c   1.000
_cell.angle_alpha   90.00
_cell.angle_beta   90.00
_cell.angle_gamma   90.00
#
_symmetry.space_group_name_H-M   'P 1'
#
loop_
_entity.id
_entity.type
_entity.pdbx_description
1 polymer ?
#
loop_
_entity_poly.entity_id
_entity_poly.type
_entity_poly.pdbx_seq_one_letter_code
_entity_poly.pdbx_strand_id
1 'polypeptide(L)'
;MKIVGVGAGPDLLTQEAISAIGNATLIFGSRRAIELAKEHIKCEAHEITDYSLSSLPQDAVVLATGDPMLSGLGKYAKMGMR
;
A
#
# COMPACT_ATOMS: atom_id res chain seq x y z
N MET A 1 4.61 9.08 3.49
CA MET A 1 3.65 8.00 3.22
C MET A 1 4.26 7.20 2.08
N LYS A 2 4.31 5.87 2.17
CA LYS A 2 4.84 5.02 1.07
C LYS A 2 3.68 4.26 0.44
N ILE A 3 3.58 4.30 -0.90
CA ILE A 3 2.61 3.48 -1.63
C ILE A 3 3.33 2.24 -2.15
N VAL A 4 2.78 1.06 -1.86
CA VAL A 4 3.39 -0.23 -2.19
C VAL A 4 2.43 -1.04 -3.07
N GLY A 5 2.93 -1.48 -4.21
CA GLY A 5 2.21 -2.40 -5.10
C GLY A 5 2.20 -3.81 -4.54
N VAL A 6 1.02 -4.44 -4.48
CA VAL A 6 0.89 -5.85 -4.07
C VAL A 6 0.74 -6.81 -5.24
N GLY A 7 0.89 -6.32 -6.47
CA GLY A 7 0.71 -7.11 -7.68
C GLY A 7 -0.75 -7.41 -8.01
N ALA A 8 -0.97 -8.07 -9.14
CA ALA A 8 -2.31 -8.38 -9.64
C ALA A 8 -2.97 -9.60 -8.94
N GLY A 9 -2.17 -10.40 -8.24
CA GLY A 9 -2.56 -11.67 -7.63
C GLY A 9 -1.49 -12.21 -6.67
N PRO A 10 -1.72 -13.42 -6.13
CA PRO A 10 -0.81 -14.07 -5.18
C PRO A 10 0.61 -14.22 -5.73
N ASP A 11 1.59 -14.28 -4.83
CA ASP A 11 3.01 -14.56 -5.13
C ASP A 11 3.72 -13.53 -6.04
N LEU A 12 3.12 -12.36 -6.26
CA LEU A 12 3.70 -11.29 -7.09
C LEU A 12 4.35 -10.15 -6.29
N LEU A 13 4.46 -10.29 -4.97
CA LEU A 13 5.15 -9.31 -4.14
C LEU A 13 6.65 -9.35 -4.40
N THR A 14 7.24 -8.18 -4.63
CA THR A 14 8.70 -8.04 -4.69
C THR A 14 9.29 -8.11 -3.29
N GLN A 15 10.57 -8.47 -3.18
CA GLN A 15 11.28 -8.47 -1.90
C GLN A 15 11.30 -7.08 -1.24
N GLU A 16 11.34 -6.01 -2.04
CA GLU A 16 11.23 -4.64 -1.52
C GLU A 16 9.84 -4.36 -0.94
N ALA A 17 8.77 -4.81 -1.60
CA ALA A 17 7.41 -4.68 -1.09
C ALA A 17 7.25 -5.45 0.23
N ILE A 18 7.73 -6.69 0.30
CA ILE A 18 7.73 -7.51 1.52
C ILE A 18 8.44 -6.79 2.66
N SER A 19 9.62 -6.22 2.41
CA SER A 19 10.38 -5.49 3.42
C SER A 19 9.66 -4.22 3.88
N ALA A 20 9.05 -3.46 2.96
CA ALA A 20 8.29 -2.26 3.31
C ALA A 20 7.05 -2.59 4.16
N ILE A 21 6.32 -3.65 3.80
CA ILE A 21 5.14 -4.12 4.52
C ILE A 21 5.53 -4.66 5.91
N GLY A 22 6.57 -5.49 5.97
CA GLY A 22 7.03 -6.11 7.21
C GLY A 22 7.64 -5.16 8.23
N ASN A 23 8.02 -3.95 7.81
CA ASN A 23 8.55 -2.88 8.66
C ASN A 23 7.52 -1.76 8.94
N ALA A 24 6.31 -1.86 8.38
CA ALA A 24 5.27 -0.86 8.58
C ALA A 24 4.75 -0.88 10.04
N THR A 25 4.47 0.31 10.57
CA THR A 25 3.77 0.49 11.86
C THR A 25 2.27 0.69 11.68
N LEU A 26 1.84 1.10 10.48
CA LEU A 26 0.46 1.36 10.13
C LEU A 26 0.23 1.12 8.63
N ILE A 27 -0.79 0.32 8.30
CA ILE A 27 -1.12 -0.04 6.91
C ILE A 27 -2.54 0.39 6.56
N PHE A 28 -2.71 0.90 5.35
CA PHE A 28 -4.00 1.12 4.72
C PHE A 28 -4.06 0.45 3.34
N GLY A 29 -5.23 0.02 2.90
CA GLY A 29 -5.40 -0.50 1.55
C GLY A 29 -6.83 -0.93 1.26
N SER A 30 -7.12 -1.31 0.02
CA SER A 30 -8.37 -2.02 -0.24
C SER A 30 -8.33 -3.40 0.41
N ARG A 31 -9.50 -3.98 0.71
CA ARG A 31 -9.59 -5.36 1.24
C ARG A 31 -8.74 -6.35 0.46
N ARG A 32 -8.84 -6.34 -0.87
CA ARG A 32 -8.07 -7.23 -1.75
C ARG A 32 -6.56 -7.00 -1.60
N ALA A 33 -6.11 -5.75 -1.49
CA ALA A 33 -4.70 -5.46 -1.36
C ALA A 33 -4.12 -5.96 -0.03
N ILE A 34 -4.91 -5.82 1.05
CA ILE A 34 -4.58 -6.35 2.38
C ILE A 34 -4.54 -7.89 2.34
N GLU A 35 -5.53 -8.54 1.72
CA GLU A 35 -5.58 -10.00 1.59
C GLU A 35 -4.34 -10.55 0.84
N LEU A 36 -3.91 -9.91 -0.25
CA LEU A 36 -2.71 -10.31 -1.00
C LEU A 36 -1.39 -10.15 -0.22
N ALA A 37 -1.35 -9.23 0.74
CA ALA A 37 -0.16 -8.94 1.55
C ALA A 37 -0.18 -9.59 2.94
N LYS A 38 -1.26 -10.27 3.31
CA LYS A 38 -1.60 -10.64 4.69
C LYS A 38 -0.47 -11.35 5.44
N GLU A 39 0.27 -12.24 4.77
CA GLU A 39 1.35 -13.02 5.39
C GLU A 39 2.56 -12.18 5.81
N HIS A 40 2.71 -10.98 5.24
CA HIS A 40 3.84 -10.08 5.52
C HIS A 40 3.46 -8.92 6.44
N ILE A 41 2.16 -8.73 6.71
CA ILE A 41 1.65 -7.66 7.59
C ILE A 41 1.89 -8.05 9.05
N LYS A 42 2.57 -7.17 9.80
CA LYS A 42 2.89 -7.35 11.23
C LYS A 42 2.26 -6.31 12.15
N CYS A 43 1.49 -5.39 11.59
CA CYS A 43 0.84 -4.30 12.29
C CYS A 43 -0.66 -4.27 11.99
N GLU A 44 -1.35 -3.29 12.56
CA GLU A 44 -2.74 -3.02 12.22
C GLU A 44 -2.86 -2.59 10.75
N ALA A 45 -3.88 -3.12 10.06
CA ALA A 45 -4.20 -2.80 8.68
C ALA A 45 -5.66 -2.37 8.58
N HIS A 46 -5.89 -1.18 8.03
CA HIS A 46 -7.22 -0.60 7.87
C HIS A 46 -7.66 -0.61 6.42
N GLU A 47 -8.89 -1.06 6.18
CA GLU A 47 -9.49 -0.93 4.87
C GLU A 47 -9.84 0.53 4.58
N ILE A 48 -9.44 1.02 3.40
CA ILE A 48 -9.89 2.32 2.87
C ILE A 48 -10.92 2.10 1.77
N THR A 49 -12.09 2.71 1.93
CA THR A 49 -13.21 2.61 0.99
C THR A 49 -13.37 3.88 0.15
N ASP A 50 -12.99 5.02 0.71
CA ASP A 50 -12.78 6.28 0.02
C ASP A 50 -11.28 6.53 -0.10
N TYR A 51 -10.77 6.71 -1.32
CA TYR A 51 -9.34 6.90 -1.58
C TYR A 51 -8.81 8.28 -1.14
N SER A 52 -9.25 8.78 0.02
CA SER A 52 -8.89 10.07 0.61
C SER A 52 -7.50 10.05 1.24
N LEU A 53 -6.48 9.73 0.43
CA LEU A 53 -5.10 9.55 0.87
C LEU A 53 -4.49 10.77 1.58
N SER A 54 -5.03 11.97 1.37
CA SER A 54 -4.53 13.22 1.94
C SER A 54 -4.70 13.34 3.45
N SER A 55 -5.58 12.54 4.07
CA SER A 55 -5.79 12.51 5.53
C SER A 55 -4.89 11.50 6.24
N LEU A 56 -4.16 10.67 5.49
CA LEU A 56 -3.39 9.56 6.06
C LEU A 56 -2.08 10.07 6.71
N PRO A 57 -1.62 9.41 7.80
CA PRO A 57 -0.34 9.71 8.41
C PRO A 57 0.84 9.61 7.43
N GLN A 58 1.86 10.46 7.62
CA GLN A 58 3.05 10.46 6.76
C GLN A 58 3.91 9.21 6.91
N ASP A 59 3.79 8.46 7.98
CA ASP A 59 4.52 7.21 8.22
C ASP A 59 3.74 5.96 7.74
N ALA A 60 2.52 6.13 7.25
CA ALA A 60 1.71 5.03 6.77
C ALA A 60 2.23 4.40 5.47
N VAL A 61 2.04 3.08 5.36
CA VAL A 61 2.17 2.31 4.13
C VAL A 61 0.78 2.09 3.53
N VAL A 62 0.60 2.47 2.26
CA VAL A 62 -0.64 2.30 1.52
C VAL A 62 -0.47 1.22 0.47
N LEU A 63 -1.27 0.15 0.55
CA LEU A 63 -1.26 -0.96 -0.40
C LEU A 63 -2.14 -0.64 -1.60
N ALA A 64 -1.57 -0.80 -2.79
CA ALA A 64 -2.27 -0.66 -4.06
C ALA A 64 -2.21 -1.98 -4.83
N THR A 65 -3.36 -2.44 -5.33
CA THR A 65 -3.43 -3.62 -6.20
C THR A 65 -2.72 -3.33 -7.53
N GLY A 66 -1.97 -4.31 -8.05
CA GLY A 66 -1.18 -4.16 -9.27
C GLY A 66 0.05 -3.27 -9.04
N ASP A 67 0.28 -2.34 -9.97
CA ASP A 67 1.32 -1.32 -9.90
C ASP A 67 0.67 0.01 -9.47
N PRO A 68 1.16 0.67 -8.40
CA PRO A 68 0.64 1.97 -7.96
C PRO A 68 0.58 3.04 -9.06
N MET A 69 1.48 2.99 -10.04
CA MET A 69 1.63 3.95 -11.14
C MET A 69 0.79 3.58 -12.38
N LEU A 70 0.28 2.34 -12.45
CA LEU A 70 -0.54 1.88 -13.56
C LEU A 70 -2.00 1.77 -13.10
N SER A 71 -2.84 2.74 -13.49
CA SER A 71 -4.30 2.78 -13.19
C SER A 71 -4.73 2.78 -11.71
N GLY A 72 -3.80 2.65 -10.76
CA GLY A 72 -4.00 2.81 -9.31
C GLY A 72 -3.72 4.21 -8.77
N LEU A 73 -3.66 4.33 -7.44
CA LEU A 73 -3.52 5.54 -6.62
C LEU A 73 -2.43 6.56 -7.03
N GLY A 74 -1.54 6.25 -7.98
CA GLY A 74 -0.49 7.12 -8.49
C GLY A 74 -0.97 8.48 -9.00
N LYS A 75 -2.22 8.60 -9.48
CA LYS A 75 -2.82 9.91 -9.85
C LYS A 75 -3.07 10.84 -8.65
N TYR A 76 -3.11 10.31 -7.43
CA TYR A 76 -3.33 11.05 -6.19
C TYR A 76 -2.06 11.20 -5.34
N ALA A 77 -1.01 10.45 -5.67
CA ALA A 77 0.31 10.60 -5.08
C ALA A 77 0.98 11.85 -5.68
N LYS A 78 0.63 13.05 -5.20
CA LYS A 78 1.40 14.24 -5.55
C LYS A 78 2.82 14.06 -5.04
N MET A 79 3.73 13.97 -6.01
CA MET A 79 5.18 13.91 -5.86
C MET A 79 5.65 15.10 -5.01
N GLY A 80 6.02 14.83 -3.75
CA GLY A 80 6.79 15.77 -2.95
C GLY A 80 8.24 15.77 -3.44
N MET A 81 8.49 16.33 -4.62
CA MET A 81 9.83 16.75 -5.00
C MET A 81 10.04 18.17 -4.48
N ARG A 82 10.93 18.29 -3.50
CA ARG A 82 11.74 19.50 -3.32
C ARG A 82 12.86 19.47 -4.35
#